data_AF-A0A4R8IEW1-F1
#
_entry.id   AF-A0A4R8IEW1-F1
#
_cell.length_a   1.000
_cell.length_b   1.000
_cell.length_c   1.000
_cell.angle_alpha   90.00
_cell.angle_beta   90.00
_cell.angle_gamma   90.00
#
_symmetry.space_group_name_H-M   'P 1'
#
loop_
_entity.id
_entity.type
_entity.pdbx_description
1 polymer ?
#
loop_
_entity_poly.entity_id
_entity_poly.type
_entity_poly.pdbx_seq_one_letter_code
_entity_poly.pdbx_strand_id
1 'polypeptide(L)'
;MKNLILFLLLISGFAFGQKIREDKIDKFSKKRTVKTSYVELTKSKGFLVPNDAIAVNIVMEQENVYLHLLWYSEGYALNIYEGDKFVFLDSEGVSYDFTTAGSNQFERVKQSMTDAFYYKNYVMLKGDLSQFQDKKITDIRFVQNGKYQDFVVPEKYQNELSKLYKVFSNHIEKK
;
A
#
# COMPACT_ATOMS: atom_id res chain seq x y z
N MET A 1 41.98 -4.08 -16.27
CA MET A 1 40.66 -4.76 -16.37
C MET A 1 40.21 -5.48 -15.08
N LYS A 2 41.11 -5.91 -14.18
CA LYS A 2 40.71 -6.55 -12.89
C LYS A 2 39.99 -5.62 -11.90
N ASN A 3 40.20 -4.31 -11.96
CA ASN A 3 39.64 -3.37 -10.97
C ASN A 3 38.22 -2.87 -11.31
N LEU A 4 37.69 -3.16 -12.50
CA LEU A 4 36.33 -2.74 -12.90
C LEU A 4 35.25 -3.71 -12.38
N ILE A 5 35.60 -4.99 -12.19
CA ILE A 5 34.69 -6.04 -11.71
C ILE A 5 34.33 -5.85 -10.23
N LEU A 6 35.26 -5.34 -9.42
CA LEU A 6 35.03 -5.11 -8.00
C LEU A 6 34.02 -3.97 -7.74
N PHE A 7 33.96 -2.98 -8.65
CA PHE A 7 33.01 -1.87 -8.55
C PHE A 7 31.59 -2.30 -8.95
N LEU A 8 31.45 -3.21 -9.92
CA LEU A 8 30.16 -3.77 -10.34
C LEU A 8 29.48 -4.63 -9.26
N LEU A 9 30.25 -5.30 -8.39
CA LEU A 9 29.70 -6.10 -7.30
C LEU A 9 29.11 -5.24 -6.16
N LEU A 10 29.61 -4.01 -5.96
CA LEU A 10 29.07 -3.08 -4.96
C LEU A 10 27.78 -2.38 -5.43
N ILE A 11 27.47 -2.43 -6.73
CA ILE A 11 26.23 -1.92 -7.34
C ILE A 11 25.23 -3.07 -7.59
N SER A 12 25.47 -4.26 -7.01
CA SER A 12 24.36 -5.20 -6.76
C SER A 12 23.48 -4.62 -5.65
N GLY A 13 22.90 -3.47 -5.98
CA GLY A 13 22.02 -2.69 -5.12
C GLY A 13 20.96 -3.62 -4.59
N PHE A 14 20.68 -3.47 -3.31
CA PHE A 14 19.54 -4.04 -2.63
C PHE A 14 18.32 -3.98 -3.55
N ALA A 15 18.05 -5.07 -4.25
CA ALA A 15 16.81 -5.23 -5.00
C ALA A 15 15.75 -5.41 -3.92
N PHE A 16 15.20 -4.30 -3.42
CA PHE A 16 14.02 -4.29 -2.56
C PHE A 16 12.81 -4.66 -3.43
N GLY A 17 12.80 -5.88 -3.95
CA GLY A 17 11.65 -6.47 -4.61
C GLY A 17 10.50 -6.58 -3.61
N GLN A 18 9.29 -6.43 -4.11
CA GLN A 18 8.09 -6.76 -3.36
C GLN A 18 8.19 -8.23 -2.90
N LYS A 19 7.88 -8.49 -1.64
CA LYS A 19 8.07 -9.81 -1.01
C LYS A 19 7.01 -10.08 0.04
N ILE A 20 6.89 -11.35 0.43
CA ILE A 20 6.21 -11.73 1.67
C ILE A 20 7.09 -11.29 2.84
N ARG A 21 6.56 -10.38 3.66
CA ARG A 21 7.22 -9.86 4.86
C ARG A 21 6.97 -10.76 6.06
N GLU A 22 5.79 -11.38 6.12
CA GLU A 22 5.37 -12.21 7.24
C GLU A 22 4.47 -13.34 6.72
N ASP A 23 4.71 -14.57 7.16
CA ASP A 23 3.78 -15.70 7.05
C ASP A 23 3.92 -16.49 8.35
N LYS A 24 3.03 -16.25 9.31
CA LYS A 24 3.09 -16.84 10.64
C LYS A 24 1.77 -17.47 11.03
N ILE A 25 1.85 -18.51 11.84
CA ILE A 25 0.70 -19.07 12.54
C ILE A 25 0.86 -18.69 14.01
N ASP A 26 -0.12 -17.97 14.55
CA ASP A 26 -0.10 -17.61 15.96
C ASP A 26 -0.25 -18.85 16.84
N LYS A 27 0.64 -19.01 17.83
CA LYS A 27 0.72 -20.24 18.62
C LYS A 27 -0.50 -20.47 19.52
N PHE A 28 -1.20 -19.39 19.91
CA PHE A 28 -2.34 -19.46 20.82
C PHE A 28 -3.66 -19.61 20.05
N SER A 29 -3.92 -18.71 19.10
CA SER A 29 -5.17 -18.67 18.33
C SER A 29 -5.17 -19.63 17.13
N LYS A 30 -4.00 -20.16 16.74
CA LYS A 30 -3.80 -20.97 15.52
C LYS A 30 -4.17 -20.24 14.23
N LYS A 31 -4.39 -18.92 14.29
CA LYS A 31 -4.71 -18.10 13.13
C LYS A 31 -3.45 -17.83 12.32
N ARG A 32 -3.53 -18.04 11.01
CA ARG A 32 -2.47 -17.67 10.06
C ARG A 32 -2.60 -16.20 9.70
N THR A 33 -1.46 -15.52 9.62
CA THR A 33 -1.34 -14.16 9.11
C THR A 33 -0.26 -14.13 8.04
N VAL A 34 -0.61 -13.59 6.86
CA VAL A 34 0.34 -13.32 5.78
C VAL A 34 0.34 -11.83 5.49
N LYS A 35 1.52 -11.22 5.35
CA LYS A 35 1.68 -9.81 5.01
C LYS A 35 2.72 -9.65 3.92
N THR A 36 2.43 -8.86 2.89
CA THR A 36 3.45 -8.40 1.94
C THR A 36 4.20 -7.19 2.49
N SER A 37 5.33 -6.85 1.88
CA SER A 37 5.96 -5.54 2.01
C SER A 37 5.02 -4.43 1.56
N TYR A 38 5.21 -3.22 2.11
CA TYR A 38 4.54 -2.03 1.61
C TYR A 38 5.14 -1.59 0.27
N VAL A 39 4.28 -1.07 -0.59
CA VAL A 39 4.63 -0.41 -1.85
C VAL A 39 4.00 0.97 -1.89
N GLU A 40 4.71 1.95 -2.42
CA GLU A 40 4.18 3.30 -2.61
C GLU A 40 3.28 3.31 -3.85
N LEU A 41 2.10 3.93 -3.75
CA LEU A 41 1.22 4.21 -4.88
C LEU A 41 1.29 5.68 -5.27
N THR A 42 1.35 6.56 -4.27
CA THR A 42 1.50 8.00 -4.49
C THR A 42 2.70 8.50 -3.70
N LYS A 43 3.35 9.54 -4.23
CA LYS A 43 4.45 10.20 -3.54
C LYS A 43 4.06 11.65 -3.32
N SER A 44 4.38 12.13 -2.14
CA SER A 44 4.37 13.56 -1.86
C SER A 44 5.38 14.33 -2.70
N LYS A 45 5.08 15.61 -2.92
CA LYS A 45 5.97 16.58 -3.54
C LYS A 45 7.18 16.99 -2.66
N GLY A 46 7.29 16.51 -1.42
CA GLY A 46 8.41 16.80 -0.52
C GLY A 46 9.40 15.64 -0.33
N PHE A 47 10.71 15.93 -0.35
CA PHE A 47 11.77 14.95 -0.04
C PHE A 47 11.77 14.52 1.45
N LEU A 48 11.17 15.33 2.34
CA LEU A 48 11.17 15.12 3.79
C LEU A 48 9.76 15.01 4.41
N VAL A 49 8.69 15.29 3.63
CA VAL A 49 7.31 15.30 4.14
C VAL A 49 6.42 14.56 3.15
N PRO A 50 5.69 13.50 3.56
CA PRO A 50 4.64 12.93 2.76
C PRO A 50 3.34 13.75 2.91
N ASN A 51 3.12 14.76 2.06
CA ASN A 51 1.82 15.38 1.85
C ASN A 51 1.01 14.42 1.00
N ASP A 52 0.00 13.80 1.62
CA ASP A 52 -0.99 12.95 0.95
C ASP A 52 -0.37 11.80 0.14
N ALA A 53 0.57 11.10 0.78
CA ALA A 53 1.16 9.89 0.23
C ALA A 53 0.35 8.66 0.64
N ILE A 54 0.19 7.72 -0.28
CA ILE A 54 -0.50 6.45 -0.10
C ILE A 54 0.51 5.34 -0.36
N ALA A 55 0.68 4.47 0.62
CA ALA A 55 1.36 3.19 0.48
C ALA A 55 0.41 2.06 0.83
N VAL A 56 0.62 0.87 0.26
CA VAL A 56 -0.26 -0.29 0.50
C VAL A 56 0.53 -1.56 0.70
N ASN A 57 -0.04 -2.50 1.45
CA ASN A 57 0.37 -3.90 1.44
C ASN A 57 -0.87 -4.81 1.43
N ILE A 58 -0.69 -6.09 1.09
CA ILE A 58 -1.75 -7.10 1.24
C ILE A 58 -1.58 -7.78 2.60
N VAL A 59 -2.67 -7.88 3.34
CA VAL A 59 -2.75 -8.56 4.63
C VAL A 59 -3.83 -9.63 4.52
N MET A 60 -3.45 -10.87 4.81
CA MET A 60 -4.39 -11.97 5.01
C MET A 60 -4.43 -12.30 6.49
N GLU A 61 -5.62 -12.26 7.07
CA GLU A 61 -5.90 -12.69 8.45
C GLU A 61 -6.93 -13.82 8.40
N GLN A 62 -6.50 -15.03 8.76
CA GLN A 62 -7.26 -16.26 8.52
C GLN A 62 -7.54 -16.41 7.02
N GLU A 63 -8.81 -16.35 6.61
CA GLU A 63 -9.27 -16.46 5.21
C GLU A 63 -9.67 -15.10 4.63
N ASN A 64 -9.62 -14.03 5.42
CA ASN A 64 -9.94 -12.69 4.94
C ASN A 64 -8.69 -12.02 4.40
N VAL A 65 -8.77 -11.52 3.16
CA VAL A 65 -7.69 -10.78 2.52
C VAL A 65 -8.10 -9.31 2.40
N TYR A 66 -7.19 -8.42 2.76
CA TYR A 66 -7.39 -6.97 2.75
C TYR A 66 -6.26 -6.31 1.97
N LEU A 67 -6.60 -5.24 1.25
CA LEU A 67 -5.62 -4.24 0.88
C LEU A 67 -5.47 -3.29 2.07
N HIS A 68 -4.35 -3.34 2.75
CA HIS A 68 -4.08 -2.46 3.88
C HIS A 68 -3.35 -1.22 3.39
N LEU A 69 -4.03 -0.08 3.53
CA LEU A 69 -3.62 1.22 3.04
C LEU A 69 -3.07 2.06 4.19
N LEU A 70 -1.91 2.66 3.94
CA LEU A 70 -1.24 3.61 4.81
C LEU A 70 -1.28 4.99 4.15
N TRP A 71 -2.11 5.88 4.69
CA TRP A 71 -2.24 7.25 4.19
C TRP A 71 -1.54 8.22 5.14
N TYR A 72 -0.53 8.90 4.61
CA TYR A 72 0.18 9.97 5.27
C TYR A 72 -0.48 11.33 4.99
N SER A 73 -0.97 12.00 6.03
CA SER A 73 -1.57 13.34 5.94
C SER A 73 -0.81 14.34 6.80
N GLU A 74 -0.53 15.53 6.25
CA GLU A 74 0.14 16.60 6.99
C GLU A 74 -0.90 17.44 7.76
N GLY A 75 -0.64 17.72 9.04
CA GLY A 75 -1.44 18.69 9.81
C GLY A 75 -2.79 18.20 10.36
N TYR A 76 -3.39 17.12 9.82
CA TYR A 76 -4.67 16.59 10.32
C TYR A 76 -4.77 15.06 10.20
N ALA A 77 -5.47 14.43 11.15
CA ALA A 77 -5.87 13.03 11.05
C ALA A 77 -7.09 12.93 10.13
N LEU A 78 -7.14 11.88 9.32
CA LEU A 78 -8.30 11.63 8.47
C LEU A 78 -9.33 10.84 9.28
N ASN A 79 -10.53 11.40 9.38
CA ASN A 79 -11.67 10.62 9.84
C ASN A 79 -12.08 9.72 8.67
N ILE A 80 -11.77 8.43 8.77
CA ILE A 80 -12.16 7.41 7.80
C ILE A 80 -13.04 6.43 8.55
N TYR A 81 -14.28 6.29 8.10
CA TYR A 81 -15.30 5.45 8.74
C TYR A 81 -15.44 4.13 7.99
N GLU A 82 -15.93 3.11 8.68
CA GLU A 82 -16.32 1.85 8.04
C GLU A 82 -17.40 2.10 6.97
N GLY A 83 -17.23 1.51 5.79
CA GLY A 83 -18.12 1.71 4.65
C GLY A 83 -17.77 2.90 3.74
N ASP A 84 -16.81 3.75 4.11
CA ASP A 84 -16.21 4.69 3.16
C ASP A 84 -15.58 3.94 1.97
N LYS A 85 -15.46 4.60 0.81
CA LYS A 85 -15.04 3.92 -0.42
C LYS A 85 -13.69 4.40 -0.92
N PHE A 86 -12.92 3.46 -1.45
CA PHE A 86 -11.77 3.71 -2.30
C PHE A 86 -12.07 3.13 -3.68
N VAL A 87 -11.91 3.93 -4.72
CA VAL A 87 -12.08 3.51 -6.11
C VAL A 87 -10.72 3.60 -6.80
N PHE A 88 -10.28 2.51 -7.41
CA PHE A 88 -9.04 2.46 -8.19
C PHE A 88 -9.39 2.49 -9.68
N LEU A 89 -8.79 3.37 -10.45
CA LEU A 89 -9.00 3.49 -11.90
C LEU A 89 -7.77 2.93 -12.62
N ASP A 90 -7.97 2.08 -13.62
CA ASP A 90 -6.88 1.65 -14.50
C ASP A 90 -6.73 2.48 -15.76
N SER A 91 -5.64 2.23 -16.47
CA SER A 91 -5.31 2.88 -17.74
C SER A 91 -6.31 2.59 -18.87
N GLU A 92 -7.21 1.61 -18.72
CA GLU A 92 -8.28 1.30 -19.67
C GLU A 92 -9.60 2.02 -19.30
N GLY A 93 -9.62 2.77 -18.20
CA GLY A 93 -10.80 3.47 -17.69
C GLY A 93 -11.74 2.59 -16.86
N VAL A 94 -11.30 1.39 -16.46
CA VAL A 94 -12.08 0.47 -15.62
C VAL A 94 -11.86 0.83 -14.15
N SER A 95 -12.95 0.92 -13.40
CA SER A 95 -12.94 1.25 -11.97
C SER A 95 -13.15 0.00 -11.09
N TYR A 96 -12.43 -0.05 -9.98
CA TYR A 96 -12.47 -1.13 -8.99
C TYR A 96 -12.80 -0.58 -7.61
N ASP A 97 -13.94 -1.00 -7.06
CA ASP A 97 -14.48 -0.49 -5.81
C ASP A 97 -13.99 -1.31 -4.61
N PHE A 98 -13.50 -0.60 -3.61
CA PHE A 98 -13.12 -1.13 -2.31
C PHE A 98 -13.84 -0.35 -1.21
N THR A 99 -14.19 -1.03 -0.13
CA THR A 99 -14.82 -0.44 1.05
C THR A 99 -13.92 -0.58 2.25
N THR A 100 -13.86 0.44 3.09
CA THR A 100 -13.14 0.39 4.36
C THR A 100 -13.78 -0.63 5.31
N ALA A 101 -12.95 -1.43 5.96
CA ALA A 101 -13.34 -2.45 6.93
C ALA A 101 -12.88 -2.02 8.34
N GLY A 102 -13.83 -1.88 9.26
CA GLY A 102 -13.57 -1.52 10.66
C GLY A 102 -13.12 -0.07 10.88
N SER A 103 -12.70 0.22 12.11
CA SER A 103 -12.27 1.56 12.54
C SER A 103 -10.86 1.89 12.06
N ASN A 104 -10.69 3.04 11.40
CA ASN A 104 -9.38 3.60 11.09
C ASN A 104 -8.55 3.80 12.37
N GLN A 105 -7.27 3.42 12.32
CA GLN A 105 -6.31 3.77 13.35
C GLN A 105 -5.40 4.86 12.81
N PHE A 106 -5.05 5.85 13.63
CA PHE A 106 -4.07 6.85 13.23
C PHE A 106 -2.98 7.04 14.27
N GLU A 107 -1.77 7.33 13.80
CA GLU A 107 -0.60 7.62 14.61
C GLU A 107 -0.09 9.01 14.26
N ARG A 108 0.07 9.88 15.26
CA ARG A 108 0.74 11.17 15.08
C ARG A 108 2.24 10.98 15.18
N VAL A 109 2.97 11.34 14.14
CA VAL A 109 4.43 11.19 14.07
C VAL A 109 5.08 12.57 13.97
N LYS A 110 5.96 12.88 14.94
CA LYS A 110 6.77 14.10 14.94
C LYS A 110 7.93 13.95 13.95
N GLN A 111 8.20 14.97 13.15
CA GLN A 111 9.40 15.01 12.31
C GLN A 111 10.64 15.20 13.20
N SER A 112 11.71 14.46 12.93
CA SER A 112 12.92 14.50 13.76
C SER A 112 13.64 15.85 13.75
N MET A 113 13.44 16.66 12.70
CA MET A 113 14.19 17.89 12.44
C MET A 113 13.34 19.16 12.48
N THR A 114 12.02 19.06 12.67
CA THR A 114 11.09 20.20 12.69
C THR A 114 10.00 19.99 13.74
N ASP A 115 9.26 21.04 14.09
CA ASP A 115 8.05 20.90 14.91
C ASP A 115 6.81 20.44 14.13
N ALA A 116 6.99 20.11 12.84
CA ALA A 116 5.92 19.58 12.03
C ALA A 116 5.60 18.12 12.43
N PHE A 117 4.34 17.76 12.28
CA PHE A 117 3.83 16.41 12.49
C PHE A 117 3.02 15.98 11.28
N TYR A 118 3.00 14.68 11.04
CA TYR A 118 2.09 14.05 10.09
C TYR A 118 1.33 12.93 10.79
N TYR A 119 0.20 12.56 10.21
CA TYR A 119 -0.60 11.44 10.65
C TYR A 119 -0.41 10.29 9.69
N LYS A 120 -0.20 9.10 10.24
CA LYS A 120 -0.28 7.83 9.51
C LYS A 120 -1.64 7.22 9.78
N ASN A 121 -2.48 7.13 8.77
CA ASN A 121 -3.80 6.51 8.86
C ASN A 121 -3.69 5.07 8.30
N TYR A 122 -4.11 4.10 9.10
CA TYR A 122 -4.06 2.66 8.79
C TYR A 122 -5.47 2.19 8.47
N VAL A 123 -5.72 1.87 7.20
CA VAL A 123 -7.04 1.61 6.65
C VAL A 123 -7.06 0.22 6.04
N MET A 124 -7.96 -0.65 6.49
CA MET A 124 -8.18 -1.96 5.87
C MET A 124 -9.24 -1.81 4.79
N LEU A 125 -8.95 -2.24 3.56
CA LEU A 125 -9.88 -2.20 2.45
C LEU A 125 -10.33 -3.62 2.06
N LYS A 126 -11.64 -3.80 1.96
CA LYS A 126 -12.30 -4.99 1.42
C LYS A 126 -12.67 -4.76 -0.04
N GLY A 127 -12.33 -5.72 -0.88
CA GLY A 127 -12.63 -5.74 -2.31
C GLY A 127 -11.93 -6.92 -2.99
N ASP A 128 -12.16 -7.09 -4.27
CA ASP A 128 -11.54 -8.16 -5.05
C ASP A 128 -10.14 -7.75 -5.53
N LEU A 129 -9.13 -8.19 -4.79
CA LEU A 129 -7.71 -7.95 -5.11
C LEU A 129 -7.27 -8.56 -6.44
N SER A 130 -7.96 -9.60 -6.94
CA SER A 130 -7.60 -10.25 -8.20
C SER A 130 -7.79 -9.34 -9.42
N GLN A 131 -8.64 -8.33 -9.29
CA GLN A 131 -8.89 -7.33 -10.31
C GLN A 131 -7.64 -6.49 -10.65
N PHE A 132 -6.65 -6.43 -9.76
CA PHE A 132 -5.38 -5.73 -10.03
C PHE A 132 -4.43 -6.53 -10.92
N GLN A 133 -4.70 -7.81 -11.18
CA GLN A 133 -3.83 -8.64 -11.99
C GLN A 133 -3.64 -8.06 -13.40
N ASP A 134 -2.38 -7.84 -13.76
CA ASP A 134 -1.99 -7.30 -15.07
C ASP A 134 -2.56 -5.90 -15.39
N LYS A 135 -3.06 -5.18 -14.37
CA LYS A 135 -3.57 -3.81 -14.50
C LYS A 135 -2.55 -2.76 -14.10
N LYS A 136 -2.65 -1.60 -14.77
CA LYS A 136 -1.94 -0.37 -14.46
C LYS A 136 -2.92 0.60 -13.83
N ILE A 137 -2.78 0.85 -12.53
CA ILE A 137 -3.66 1.78 -11.82
C ILE A 137 -3.14 3.19 -11.99
N THR A 138 -3.97 4.09 -12.53
CA THR A 138 -3.60 5.48 -12.83
C THR A 138 -4.09 6.46 -11.78
N ASP A 139 -5.22 6.16 -11.14
CA ASP A 139 -5.85 7.07 -10.18
C ASP A 139 -6.49 6.30 -9.02
N ILE A 140 -6.55 6.96 -7.87
CA ILE A 140 -7.23 6.49 -6.67
C ILE A 140 -8.21 7.59 -6.26
N ARG A 141 -9.44 7.23 -5.92
CA ARG A 141 -10.44 8.15 -5.38
C ARG A 141 -10.88 7.66 -4.01
N PHE A 142 -10.77 8.53 -3.01
CA PHE A 142 -11.42 8.34 -1.72
C PHE A 142 -12.78 9.03 -1.73
N VAL A 143 -13.85 8.34 -1.35
CA VAL A 143 -15.22 8.88 -1.29
C VAL A 143 -15.75 8.79 0.13
N GLN A 144 -16.22 9.92 0.65
CA GLN A 144 -16.83 10.03 1.96
C GLN A 144 -17.93 11.08 1.94
N ASN A 145 -19.10 10.75 2.49
CA ASN A 145 -20.23 11.69 2.68
C ASN A 145 -20.60 12.48 1.40
N GLY A 146 -20.59 11.83 0.24
CA GLY A 146 -20.91 12.45 -1.06
C GLY A 146 -19.82 13.38 -1.61
N LYS A 147 -18.68 13.53 -0.90
CA LYS A 147 -17.48 14.23 -1.38
C LYS A 147 -16.42 13.22 -1.76
N TYR A 148 -15.44 13.66 -2.54
CA TYR A 148 -14.32 12.83 -2.94
C TYR A 148 -12.99 13.58 -2.98
N GLN A 149 -11.90 12.83 -2.88
CA GLN A 149 -10.53 13.28 -3.08
C GLN A 149 -9.84 12.32 -4.05
N ASP A 150 -9.21 12.87 -5.08
CA ASP A 150 -8.51 12.12 -6.11
C ASP A 150 -6.99 12.18 -5.92
N PHE A 151 -6.33 11.08 -6.24
CA PHE A 151 -4.88 10.94 -6.24
C PHE A 151 -4.42 10.34 -7.55
N VAL A 152 -3.54 11.04 -8.24
CA VAL A 152 -2.87 10.51 -9.43
C VAL A 152 -1.74 9.58 -8.98
N VAL A 153 -1.68 8.40 -9.58
CA VAL A 153 -0.61 7.42 -9.42
C VAL A 153 0.48 7.69 -10.48
N PRO A 154 1.67 8.14 -10.07
CA PRO A 154 2.80 8.34 -10.98
C PRO A 154 3.11 7.07 -11.79
N GLU A 155 3.48 7.22 -13.06
CA GLU A 155 3.74 6.11 -14.00
C GLU A 155 4.61 4.99 -13.41
N LYS A 156 5.67 5.36 -12.69
CA LYS A 156 6.58 4.42 -12.03
C LYS A 156 5.93 3.52 -10.98
N TYR A 157 4.77 3.89 -10.43
CA TYR A 157 4.04 3.14 -9.41
C TYR A 157 2.78 2.43 -9.94
N GLN A 158 2.38 2.66 -11.20
CA GLN A 158 1.10 2.16 -11.73
C GLN A 158 1.01 0.62 -11.76
N ASN A 159 2.15 -0.07 -11.85
CA ASN A 159 2.20 -1.53 -11.84
C ASN A 159 2.34 -2.14 -10.43
N GLU A 160 2.46 -1.32 -9.38
CA GLU A 160 2.84 -1.83 -8.06
C GLU A 160 1.76 -2.73 -7.45
N LEU A 161 0.47 -2.42 -7.63
CA LEU A 161 -0.65 -3.26 -7.17
C LEU A 161 -0.68 -4.61 -7.91
N SER A 162 -0.48 -4.62 -9.22
CA SER A 162 -0.42 -5.85 -10.03
C SER A 162 0.73 -6.76 -9.57
N LYS A 163 1.93 -6.19 -9.40
CA LYS A 163 3.09 -6.92 -8.86
C LYS A 163 2.81 -7.44 -7.45
N LEU A 164 2.13 -6.64 -6.61
CA LEU A 164 1.89 -6.96 -5.20
C LEU A 164 0.93 -8.14 -5.09
N TYR A 165 -0.14 -8.09 -5.88
CA TYR A 165 -1.08 -9.19 -6.01
C TYR A 165 -0.38 -10.46 -6.50
N LYS A 166 0.45 -10.39 -7.55
CA LYS A 166 1.21 -11.54 -8.05
C LYS A 166 2.12 -12.15 -6.98
N VAL A 167 2.81 -11.34 -6.18
CA VAL A 167 3.65 -11.85 -5.07
C VAL A 167 2.80 -12.59 -4.04
N PHE A 168 1.65 -12.02 -3.70
CA PHE A 168 0.72 -12.62 -2.75
C PHE A 168 0.09 -13.92 -3.28
N SER A 169 -0.52 -13.89 -4.47
CA SER A 169 -1.21 -15.05 -5.05
C SER A 169 -0.26 -16.24 -5.23
N ASN A 170 0.93 -16.01 -5.79
CA ASN A 170 1.96 -17.05 -5.94
C ASN A 170 2.39 -17.67 -4.59
N HIS A 171 2.33 -16.92 -3.49
CA HIS A 171 2.69 -17.45 -2.17
C HIS A 171 1.55 -18.30 -1.57
N ILE A 172 0.31 -17.91 -1.82
CA ILE A 172 -0.86 -18.65 -1.33
C ILE A 172 -1.10 -19.91 -2.16
N GLU A 173 -0.94 -19.87 -3.49
CA GLU A 173 -1.15 -21.03 -4.39
C GLU A 173 -0.08 -22.13 -4.26
N LYS A 174 1.13 -21.81 -3.80
CA LYS A 174 2.22 -22.78 -3.61
C LYS A 174 2.08 -23.64 -2.36
N LYS A 175 1.02 -23.47 -1.58
CA LYS A 175 0.76 -24.19 -0.32
C LYS A 175 -0.60 -24.88 -0.36
#